data_AF-A0A1B8XSE3-F1
#
_entry.id   AF-A0A1B8XSE3-F1
#
_cell.length_a   1.000
_cell.length_b   1.000
_cell.length_c   1.000
_cell.angle_alpha   90.00
_cell.angle_beta   90.00
_cell.angle_gamma   90.00
#
_symmetry.space_group_name_H-M   'P 1'
#
loop_
_entity.id
_entity.type
_entity.pdbx_description
1 polymer ?
#
loop_
_entity_poly.entity_id
_entity_poly.type
_entity_poly.pdbx_seq_one_letter_code
_entity_poly.pdbx_strand_id
1 'polypeptide(L)' 'LMTLRGSVLEDAIPSTAKHGTARGLPLKEVLEHIVPELNVQCLRLAFNTPKVTEQLLKLDEQGVCMNYTFLPWLDDM' A
#
# COMPACT_ATOMS: atom_id res chain seq x y z
N LEU A 1 9.60 -7.88 5.87
CA LEU A 1 8.94 -6.65 6.40
C LEU A 1 7.47 -6.99 6.48
N MET A 2 6.76 -6.63 7.55
CA MET A 2 5.31 -6.82 7.58
C MET A 2 4.65 -5.70 6.78
N THR A 3 3.84 -6.04 5.78
CA THR A 3 3.08 -5.07 4.98
C THR A 3 1.68 -4.89 5.58
N LEU A 4 1.25 -3.64 5.71
CA LEU A 4 -0.13 -3.30 6.07
C LEU A 4 -0.87 -2.86 4.80
N ARG A 5 -2.08 -3.39 4.58
CA ARG A 5 -2.95 -2.96 3.48
C ARG A 5 -4.13 -2.18 4.04
N GLY A 6 -4.46 -1.09 3.37
CA GLY A 6 -5.61 -0.26 3.68
C GLY A 6 -6.10 0.45 2.44
N SER A 7 -7.32 0.95 2.49
CA SER A 7 -7.95 1.72 1.42
C SER A 7 -8.59 2.97 2.02
N VAL A 8 -8.49 4.08 1.30
CA VAL A 8 -9.13 5.34 1.64
C VAL A 8 -9.84 5.87 0.40
N LEU A 9 -11.00 6.50 0.58
CA LEU A 9 -11.70 7.16 -0.51
C LEU A 9 -10.89 8.37 -0.95
N GLU A 10 -10.76 8.59 -2.27
CA GLU A 10 -10.05 9.77 -2.79
C GLU A 10 -10.67 11.06 -2.22
N ASP A 11 -12.00 11.11 -2.15
CA ASP A 11 -12.77 12.26 -1.62
C ASP A 11 -12.55 12.51 -0.12
N ALA A 12 -12.02 11.54 0.62
CA ALA A 12 -11.70 11.73 2.04
C ALA A 12 -10.40 12.49 2.26
N ILE A 13 -9.55 12.62 1.22
CA ILE A 13 -8.29 13.34 1.32
C ILE A 13 -8.54 14.85 1.25
N PRO A 14 -8.19 15.61 2.30
CA PRO A 14 -8.34 17.05 2.30
C PRO A 14 -7.28 17.68 1.37
N SER A 15 -7.66 17.85 0.11
CA SER A 15 -6.81 18.34 -0.96
C SER A 15 -7.48 19.53 -1.67
N THR A 16 -6.68 20.51 -2.07
CA THR A 16 -7.14 21.61 -2.94
C THR A 16 -7.07 21.24 -4.42
N ALA A 17 -6.36 20.17 -4.76
CA ALA A 17 -6.36 19.61 -6.10
C ALA A 17 -7.71 18.96 -6.41
N LYS A 18 -8.14 19.06 -7.68
CA LYS A 18 -9.40 18.49 -8.13
C LYS A 18 -9.34 16.95 -8.09
N HIS A 19 -10.20 16.37 -7.28
CA HIS A 19 -10.54 14.94 -7.28
C HIS A 19 -11.07 14.51 -8.65
N GLY A 20 -10.86 13.24 -9.01
CA GLY A 20 -11.34 12.67 -10.27
C GLY A 20 -10.61 13.14 -11.53
N THR A 21 -9.41 13.73 -11.41
CA THR A 21 -8.58 14.10 -12.57
C THR A 21 -7.59 12.99 -12.92
N ALA A 22 -7.19 12.91 -14.20
CA ALA A 22 -6.20 11.94 -14.67
C ALA A 22 -4.82 12.04 -13.97
N ARG A 23 -4.55 13.14 -13.24
CA ARG A 23 -3.30 13.35 -12.50
C ARG A 23 -3.37 12.91 -11.04
N GLY A 24 -4.54 12.54 -10.51
CA GLY A 24 -4.72 12.12 -9.13
C GLY A 24 -4.40 13.22 -8.09
N LEU A 25 -4.42 12.84 -6.82
CA LEU A 25 -4.11 13.74 -5.70
C LEU A 25 -2.60 13.87 -5.45
N PRO A 26 -2.15 14.98 -4.85
CA PRO A 26 -0.75 15.13 -4.44
C PRO A 26 -0.38 14.06 -3.39
N LEU A 27 0.65 13.25 -3.67
CA LEU A 27 1.08 12.15 -2.78
C LEU A 27 1.44 12.62 -1.37
N LYS A 28 1.96 13.84 -1.23
CA LYS A 28 2.29 14.41 0.07
C LYS A 28 1.03 14.55 0.95
N GLU A 29 -0.04 15.14 0.41
CA GLU A 29 -1.30 15.35 1.12
C GLU A 29 -1.95 14.01 1.49
N VAL A 30 -1.86 13.02 0.59
CA VAL A 30 -2.31 11.65 0.85
C VAL A 30 -1.55 11.03 2.02
N LEU A 31 -0.21 11.13 2.04
CA LEU A 31 0.61 10.57 3.12
C LEU A 31 0.36 11.26 4.47
N GLU A 32 0.23 12.60 4.48
CA GLU A 32 -0.09 13.38 5.68
C GLU A 32 -1.47 13.02 6.24
N HIS A 33 -2.44 12.67 5.38
CA HIS A 33 -3.76 12.24 5.81
C HIS A 33 -3.77 10.79 6.36
N ILE A 34 -3.16 9.84 5.64
CA ILE A 34 -3.24 8.41 5.99
C ILE A 34 -2.30 8.07 7.16
N VAL A 35 -1.16 8.75 7.26
CA VAL A 35 -0.15 8.49 8.29
C VAL A 35 0.34 9.81 8.89
N PRO A 36 -0.50 10.48 9.72
CA PRO A 36 -0.21 11.83 10.22
C PRO A 36 1.08 11.91 11.05
N GLU A 37 1.49 10.82 11.68
CA GLU A 37 2.72 10.73 12.49
C GLU A 37 4.00 10.59 11.63
N LEU A 38 3.87 10.45 10.31
CA LEU A 38 5.02 10.29 9.40
C LEU A 38 5.67 11.65 9.09
N ASN A 39 6.92 11.82 9.49
CA ASN A 39 7.72 12.96 9.03
C ASN A 39 8.15 12.77 7.57
N VAL A 40 7.42 13.35 6.62
CA VAL A 40 7.69 13.23 5.17
C VAL A 40 9.10 13.66 4.75
N GLN A 41 9.80 14.48 5.53
CA GLN A 41 11.19 14.90 5.23
C GLN A 41 12.20 13.76 5.33
N CYS A 42 11.84 12.64 5.98
CA CYS A 42 12.70 11.46 6.04
C CYS A 42 12.61 10.59 4.79
N LEU A 43 11.62 10.83 3.91
CA LEU A 43 11.39 10.04 2.71
C LEU A 43 12.33 10.46 1.58
N ARG A 44 12.81 9.46 0.83
CA ARG A 44 13.56 9.67 -0.41
C ARG A 44 12.87 8.93 -1.53
N LEU A 45 12.69 9.61 -2.66
CA LEU A 45 12.11 8.98 -3.84
C LEU A 45 13.02 7.84 -4.30
N ALA A 46 12.45 6.66 -4.49
CA ALA A 46 13.19 5.51 -4.98
C ALA A 46 13.61 5.72 -6.44
N PHE A 47 14.68 5.04 -6.85
CA PHE A 47 15.11 5.06 -8.25
C PHE A 47 14.04 4.44 -9.15
N ASN A 48 13.76 5.10 -10.28
CA ASN A 48 12.84 4.58 -11.29
C ASN A 48 13.53 3.46 -12.10
N THR A 49 13.71 2.30 -11.48
CA THR A 49 14.29 1.11 -12.10
C THR A 49 13.34 -0.07 -11.94
N PRO A 50 13.31 -1.01 -12.91
CA PRO A 50 12.43 -2.18 -12.83
C PRO A 50 12.69 -3.03 -11.57
N LYS A 51 13.94 -3.04 -11.08
CA LYS A 51 14.33 -3.74 -9.85
C LYS A 51 13.57 -3.25 -8.62
N VAL A 52 13.36 -1.93 -8.49
CA VAL A 52 12.61 -1.37 -7.35
C VAL A 52 11.15 -1.86 -7.39
N THR A 53 10.53 -1.81 -8.57
CA THR A 53 9.16 -2.31 -8.76
C THR A 53 9.04 -3.79 -8.43
N GLU A 54 10.00 -4.62 -8.87
CA GLU A 54 10.02 -6.06 -8.57
C GLU A 54 10.16 -6.33 -7.06
N GLN A 55 11.00 -5.57 -6.36
CA GLN A 55 11.16 -5.71 -4.91
C GLN A 55 9.88 -5.29 -4.15
N LEU A 56 9.20 -4.22 -4.60
CA LEU A 56 7.93 -3.79 -4.02
C LEU A 56 6.83 -4.83 -4.25
N LEU A 57 6.77 -5.44 -5.44
CA LEU A 57 5.81 -6.50 -5.74
C LEU A 57 6.01 -7.71 -4.81
N LYS A 58 7.25 -8.20 -4.69
CA LYS A 58 7.60 -9.31 -3.79
C LYS A 58 7.28 -9.01 -2.33
N LEU A 59 7.39 -7.75 -1.90
CA LEU A 59 7.01 -7.32 -0.56
C LEU A 59 5.49 -7.33 -0.37
N ASP A 60 4.73 -6.85 -1.35
CA ASP A 60 3.26 -6.88 -1.30
C ASP A 60 2.74 -8.34 -1.26
N GLU A 61 3.34 -9.24 -2.06
CA GLU A 61 2.99 -10.67 -2.10
C GLU A 61 3.23 -11.41 -0.77
N GLN A 62 4.10 -10.92 0.14
CA GLN A 62 4.33 -11.55 1.44
C GLN A 62 3.05 -11.64 2.31
N GLY A 63 2.10 -10.72 2.11
CA GLY A 63 0.80 -10.75 2.78
C GLY A 63 -0.19 -11.75 2.18
N VAL A 64 0.17 -12.39 1.06
CA VAL A 64 -0.62 -13.44 0.41
C VAL A 64 -0.06 -14.79 0.85
N CYS A 65 -0.42 -15.23 2.06
CA CYS A 65 -0.08 -16.57 2.50
C CYS A 65 -0.93 -17.60 1.72
N MET A 66 -0.31 -18.34 0.80
CA MET A 66 -0.89 -19.55 0.18
C MET A 66 -0.85 -20.77 1.12
N ASN A 67 -0.97 -20.56 2.43
CA ASN A 67 -1.10 -21.65 3.38
C ASN A 67 -2.58 -21.97 3.55
N TYR A 68 -3.16 -22.67 2.57
CA TYR A 68 -4.27 -23.56 2.90
C TYR A 68 -3.66 -24.68 3.75
N THR A 69 -3.65 -24.48 5.07
CA THR A 69 -3.37 -25.58 5.99
C THR A 69 -4.47 -26.60 5.72
N PHE A 70 -4.13 -27.68 5.03
CA PHE A 70 -5.00 -28.84 4.85
C PHE A 70 -5.43 -29.23 6.27
N LEU A 71 -6.68 -28.93 6.64
CA LEU A 71 -7.23 -29.35 7.93
C LEU A 71 -7.29 -30.88 7.85
N PRO A 72 -6.43 -31.63 8.56
CA PRO A 72 -6.45 -33.09 8.49
C PRO A 72 -7.73 -33.68 9.11
N TRP A 73 -8.60 -32.82 9.65
CA TRP A 73 -9.85 -33.14 10.31
C TRP A 73 -11.07 -33.08 9.38
N LEU A 74 -10.91 -32.71 8.10
CA LEU A 74 -12.02 -32.66 7.14
C LEU A 74 -12.12 -33.90 6.23
N ASP A 75 -11.18 -34.84 6.35
CA ASP A 75 -11.19 -36.12 5.61
C ASP A 75 -11.87 -37.25 6.42
N ASP A 76 -12.23 -36.98 7.68
CA ASP A 76 -12.79 -37.94 8.65
C ASP A 76 -14.25 -37.61 9.06
N MET A 77 -15.03 -36.98 8.16
CA MET A 77 -16.47 -36.72 8.35
C MET A 77 -17.34 -37.27 7.22
#